data_AF-A0A2D5VP91-F1
#
_entry.id   AF-A0A2D5VP91-F1
#
_cell.length_a   1.000
_cell.length_b   1.000
_cell.length_c   1.000
_cell.angle_alpha   90.00
_cell.angle_beta   90.00
_cell.angle_gamma   90.00
#
_symmetry.space_group_name_H-M   'P 1'
#
loop_
_entity.id
_entity.type
_entity.pdbx_description
1 polymer ?
#
loop_
_entity_poly.entity_id
_entity_poly.type
_entity_poly.pdbx_seq_one_letter_code
_entity_poly.pdbx_strand_id
1 'polypeptide(L)'
;MSEMSAKKLTEMVERIDELLADESSVDMREMLNKLRKIAVRPEPQSVLLDIVPNHAWLRLSSVAELSPYSVSHTNKLLQKLVDSGFVEKSLINGKTPFKYRRVK
;
A
#
# COMPACT_ATOMS: atom_id res chain seq x y z
N MET A 1 17.83 -15.24 -5.82
CA MET A 1 17.17 -14.28 -4.90
C MET A 1 17.22 -12.93 -5.60
N SER A 2 16.09 -12.46 -6.12
CA SER A 2 16.09 -11.33 -7.05
C SER A 2 16.32 -10.01 -6.32
N GLU A 3 17.55 -9.51 -6.38
CA GLU A 3 17.87 -8.10 -6.11
C GLU A 3 17.19 -7.23 -7.17
N MET A 4 15.91 -6.93 -6.99
CA MET A 4 15.38 -5.66 -7.47
C MET A 4 15.93 -4.59 -6.54
N SER A 5 17.18 -4.19 -6.78
CA SER A 5 17.93 -3.23 -5.98
C SER A 5 17.21 -1.88 -5.96
N ALA A 6 17.21 -1.20 -4.81
CA ALA A 6 16.60 0.11 -4.59
C ALA A 6 16.87 1.14 -5.72
N LYS A 7 17.98 1.01 -6.46
CA LYS A 7 18.28 1.79 -7.68
C LYS A 7 17.18 1.70 -8.74
N LYS A 8 16.63 0.52 -9.03
CA LYS A 8 15.56 0.36 -10.02
C LYS A 8 14.25 1.03 -9.58
N LEU A 9 13.99 1.06 -8.27
CA LEU A 9 12.84 1.75 -7.71
C LEU A 9 13.01 3.27 -7.85
N THR A 10 14.19 3.80 -7.55
CA THR A 10 14.51 5.22 -7.78
C THR A 10 14.34 5.61 -9.25
N GLU A 11 14.90 4.82 -10.17
CA GLU A 11 14.76 5.05 -11.62
C GLU A 11 13.29 5.00 -12.09
N MET A 12 12.47 4.09 -11.54
CA MET A 12 11.04 4.05 -11.84
C MET A 12 10.30 5.28 -11.33
N VAL A 13 10.64 5.79 -10.14
CA VAL A 13 10.02 6.98 -9.55
C VAL A 13 10.36 8.22 -10.36
N GLU A 14 11.63 8.40 -10.73
CA GLU A 14 12.08 9.52 -11.57
C GLU A 14 11.35 9.52 -12.92
N ARG A 15 11.20 8.34 -13.53
CA ARG A 15 10.49 8.18 -14.81
C ARG A 15 8.98 8.45 -14.71
N ILE A 16 8.36 8.17 -13.57
CA ILE A 16 6.96 8.53 -13.30
C ILE A 16 6.83 10.06 -13.11
N ASP A 17 7.80 10.70 -12.45
CA ASP A 17 7.81 12.15 -12.26
C ASP A 17 8.01 12.91 -13.58
N GLU A 18 8.82 12.39 -14.50
CA GLU A 18 8.94 12.90 -15.88
C GLU A 18 7.62 12.80 -16.65
N LEU A 19 6.95 11.65 -16.59
CA LEU A 19 5.64 11.45 -17.24
C LEU A 19 4.55 12.36 -16.65
N LEU A 20 4.57 12.59 -15.33
CA LEU A 20 3.63 13.51 -14.65
C LEU A 20 3.82 14.98 -15.03
N ALA A 21 5.04 15.36 -15.45
CA ALA A 21 5.37 16.72 -15.85
C ALA A 21 4.82 17.05 -17.26
N ASP A 22 4.75 16.06 -18.15
CA ASP A 22 4.30 16.22 -19.54
C ASP A 22 2.80 15.88 -19.74
N GLU A 23 2.16 15.26 -18.74
CA GLU A 23 0.78 14.78 -18.86
C GLU A 23 -0.28 15.84 -18.56
N SER A 24 -1.05 16.20 -19.59
CA SER A 24 -2.16 17.17 -19.51
C SER A 24 -3.51 16.52 -19.19
N SER A 25 -3.63 15.19 -19.31
CA SER A 25 -4.86 14.46 -18.98
C SER A 25 -4.99 14.24 -17.48
N VAL A 26 -6.11 14.70 -16.91
CA VAL A 26 -6.43 14.58 -15.47
C VAL A 26 -6.45 13.11 -15.02
N ASP A 27 -7.01 12.21 -15.85
CA ASP A 27 -7.14 10.78 -15.53
C ASP A 27 -5.79 10.06 -15.50
N MET A 28 -4.91 10.35 -16.47
CA MET A 28 -3.55 9.81 -16.52
C MET A 28 -2.69 10.34 -15.37
N ARG A 29 -2.87 11.62 -15.01
CA ARG A 29 -2.20 12.22 -13.85
C ARG A 29 -2.62 11.56 -12.54
N GLU A 30 -3.89 11.20 -12.39
CA GLU A 30 -4.37 10.48 -11.21
C GLU A 30 -3.80 9.05 -11.15
N MET A 31 -3.75 8.35 -12.28
CA MET A 31 -3.18 7.02 -12.40
C MET A 31 -1.66 7.00 -12.13
N LEU A 32 -0.90 7.94 -12.69
CA LEU A 32 0.53 8.10 -12.46
C LEU A 32 0.84 8.50 -11.01
N ASN A 33 0.01 9.35 -10.39
CA ASN A 33 0.12 9.63 -8.96
C ASN A 33 -0.15 8.40 -8.09
N LYS A 34 -1.08 7.52 -8.47
CA LYS A 34 -1.29 6.23 -7.80
C LYS A 34 -0.07 5.33 -7.96
N LEU A 35 0.52 5.24 -9.16
CA LEU A 35 1.73 4.47 -9.42
C LEU A 35 2.94 5.00 -8.64
N ARG A 36 3.15 6.33 -8.61
CA ARG A 36 4.16 6.98 -7.76
C ARG A 36 3.97 6.62 -6.29
N LYS A 37 2.73 6.68 -5.80
CA LYS A 37 2.38 6.29 -4.42
C LYS A 37 2.56 4.81 -4.12
N ILE A 38 2.75 3.94 -5.11
CA ILE A 38 3.09 2.53 -4.93
C ILE A 38 4.62 2.36 -5.01
N ALA A 39 5.25 2.96 -6.02
CA ALA A 39 6.68 2.87 -6.29
C ALA A 39 7.55 3.53 -5.20
N VAL A 40 7.08 4.63 -4.59
CA VAL A 40 7.80 5.36 -3.53
C VAL A 40 7.50 4.79 -2.14
N ARG A 41 6.71 3.72 -2.02
CA ARG A 41 6.37 3.23 -0.68
C ARG A 41 7.64 2.72 -0.01
N PRO A 42 7.98 3.23 1.19
CA PRO A 42 9.03 2.61 1.96
C PRO A 42 8.63 1.14 2.12
N GLU A 43 9.55 0.25 1.78
CA GLU A 43 9.42 -1.22 1.81
C GLU A 43 8.38 -1.80 2.79
N PRO A 44 8.23 -1.30 4.05
CA PRO A 44 7.17 -1.70 4.97
C PRO A 44 5.72 -1.71 4.47
N GLN A 45 5.32 -0.80 3.60
CA GLN A 45 3.92 -0.72 3.16
C GLN A 45 3.61 -1.70 2.02
N SER A 46 4.60 -2.01 1.20
CA SER A 46 4.49 -3.01 0.13
C SER A 46 4.36 -4.42 0.71
N VAL A 47 5.13 -4.73 1.76
CA VAL A 47 5.01 -6.00 2.51
C VAL A 47 3.59 -6.20 3.06
N LEU A 48 3.00 -5.15 3.64
CA LEU A 48 1.63 -5.23 4.17
C LEU A 48 0.58 -5.32 3.08
N LEU A 49 0.81 -4.70 1.93
CA LEU A 49 -0.05 -4.89 0.78
C LEU A 49 -0.04 -6.36 0.36
N ASP A 50 1.12 -7.03 0.33
CA ASP A 50 1.21 -8.44 -0.07
C ASP A 50 0.54 -9.39 0.93
N ILE A 51 0.57 -9.03 2.22
CA ILE A 51 -0.12 -9.77 3.28
C ILE A 51 -1.64 -9.59 3.20
N VAL A 52 -2.13 -8.39 2.88
CA VAL A 52 -3.58 -8.10 2.86
C VAL A 52 -4.18 -8.53 1.52
N PRO A 53 -5.04 -9.57 1.50
CA PRO A 53 -5.58 -10.11 0.27
C PRO A 53 -6.62 -9.17 -0.37
N ASN A 54 -6.76 -9.26 -1.68
CA ASN A 54 -7.77 -8.51 -2.45
C ASN A 54 -9.18 -9.13 -2.31
N HIS A 55 -9.27 -10.43 -2.02
CA HIS A 55 -10.52 -11.20 -2.06
C HIS A 55 -11.06 -11.62 -0.68
N ALA A 56 -10.32 -11.32 0.40
CA ALA A 56 -10.70 -11.72 1.75
C ALA A 56 -10.44 -10.58 2.74
N TRP A 57 -11.06 -10.69 3.91
CA TRP A 57 -10.86 -9.74 5.00
C TRP A 57 -9.96 -10.37 6.05
N LEU A 58 -8.85 -9.73 6.37
CA LEU A 58 -7.95 -10.17 7.45
C LEU A 58 -8.10 -9.30 8.69
N ARG A 59 -8.09 -9.93 9.86
CA ARG A 59 -8.08 -9.20 11.14
C ARG A 59 -6.72 -8.55 11.36
N LEU A 60 -6.67 -7.44 12.11
CA LEU A 60 -5.40 -6.81 12.50
C LEU A 60 -4.41 -7.81 13.11
N SER A 61 -4.89 -8.71 13.96
CA SER A 61 -4.05 -9.73 14.60
C SER A 61 -3.38 -10.63 13.58
N SER A 62 -4.14 -11.13 12.59
CA SER A 62 -3.60 -11.98 11.51
C SER A 62 -2.62 -11.22 10.63
N VAL A 63 -2.91 -9.95 10.30
CA VAL A 63 -1.96 -9.13 9.52
C VAL A 63 -0.70 -8.87 10.34
N ALA A 64 -0.81 -8.66 11.65
CA ALA A 64 0.33 -8.41 12.52
C ALA A 64 1.18 -9.67 12.79
N GLU A 65 0.56 -10.85 12.85
CA GLU A 65 1.26 -12.14 12.94
C GLU A 65 2.10 -12.43 11.68
N LEU A 66 1.58 -12.04 10.52
CA LEU A 66 2.25 -12.21 9.22
C LEU A 66 3.22 -11.05 8.89
N SER A 67 3.17 -9.97 9.66
CA SER A 67 3.99 -8.78 9.47
C SER A 67 5.32 -8.94 10.21
N PRO A 68 6.45 -8.55 9.59
CA PRO A 68 7.73 -8.47 10.29
C PRO A 68 7.79 -7.29 11.28
N TYR A 69 6.73 -6.49 11.39
CA TYR A 69 6.66 -5.29 12.23
C TYR A 69 5.81 -5.51 13.48
N SER A 70 6.12 -4.78 14.55
CA SER A 70 5.29 -4.78 15.76
C SER A 70 3.82 -4.44 15.46
N VAL A 71 2.89 -4.94 16.27
CA VAL A 71 1.44 -4.69 16.10
C VAL A 71 1.13 -3.19 15.97
N SER A 72 1.77 -2.36 16.79
CA SER A 72 1.60 -0.90 16.76
C SER A 72 2.09 -0.29 15.45
N HIS A 73 3.23 -0.74 14.93
CA HIS A 73 3.78 -0.26 13.66
C HIS A 73 2.95 -0.75 12.47
N THR A 74 2.56 -2.04 12.46
CA THR A 74 1.65 -2.63 11.47
C THR A 74 0.33 -1.85 11.40
N ASN A 75 -0.27 -1.52 12.55
CA ASN A 75 -1.51 -0.74 12.59
C ASN A 75 -1.34 0.67 12.00
N LYS A 76 -0.21 1.35 12.29
CA LYS A 76 0.09 2.67 11.69
C LYS A 76 0.25 2.59 10.17
N LEU A 77 0.93 1.56 9.66
CA LEU A 77 1.14 1.38 8.23
C LEU A 77 -0.16 1.01 7.50
N LEU A 78 -0.99 0.14 8.10
CA LEU A 78 -2.33 -0.16 7.60
C LEU A 78 -3.22 1.08 7.57
N GLN A 79 -3.16 1.93 8.59
CA GLN A 79 -3.93 3.17 8.57
C GLN A 79 -3.49 4.09 7.41
N LYS A 80 -2.18 4.23 7.16
CA LYS A 80 -1.68 4.96 5.98
C LYS A 80 -2.16 4.36 4.66
N LEU A 81 -2.24 3.04 4.56
CA LEU A 81 -2.76 2.33 3.40
C LEU A 81 -4.25 2.59 3.19
N VAL A 82 -5.01 2.71 4.28
CA VAL A 82 -6.43 3.08 4.28
C VAL A 82 -6.62 4.52 3.83
N ASP A 83 -5.87 5.45 4.42
CA ASP A 83 -5.94 6.88 4.06
C ASP A 83 -5.52 7.13 2.61
N SER A 84 -4.69 6.26 2.06
CA SER A 84 -4.27 6.29 0.65
C SER A 84 -5.26 5.62 -0.31
N GLY A 85 -6.30 4.95 0.18
CA GLY A 85 -7.30 4.26 -0.63
C GLY A 85 -6.87 2.89 -1.18
N PHE A 86 -5.74 2.31 -0.74
CA PHE A 86 -5.31 0.99 -1.21
C PHE A 86 -5.86 -0.16 -0.36
N VAL A 87 -6.28 0.12 0.86
CA VAL A 87 -6.83 -0.87 1.79
C VAL A 87 -8.14 -0.33 2.37
N GLU A 88 -9.17 -1.15 2.39
CA GLU A 88 -10.39 -0.87 3.15
C GLU A 88 -10.24 -1.36 4.58
N LYS A 89 -10.81 -0.60 5.52
CA LYS A 89 -10.92 -0.95 6.94
C LYS A 89 -12.39 -1.07 7.30
N SER A 90 -12.76 -2.15 7.98
CA SER A 90 -14.13 -2.38 8.44
C SER A 90 -14.16 -2.95 9.86
N LEU A 91 -15.26 -2.73 10.56
CA LEU A 91 -15.53 -3.31 11.88
C LEU A 91 -15.96 -4.77 11.74
N ILE A 92 -15.64 -5.60 12.73
CA ILE A 92 -16.14 -6.96 12.82
C ILE A 92 -17.39 -6.92 13.69
N ASN A 93 -18.56 -7.22 13.10
CA ASN A 93 -19.86 -7.18 13.80
C ASN A 93 -20.12 -5.84 14.52
N GLY A 94 -19.70 -4.72 13.93
CA GLY A 94 -19.86 -3.39 14.51
C GLY A 94 -18.98 -3.08 15.72
N LYS A 95 -18.02 -3.96 16.06
CA LYS A 95 -17.10 -3.80 17.19
C LYS A 95 -15.64 -3.98 16.77
N THR A 96 -14.72 -3.49 17.59
CA THR A 96 -13.30 -3.85 17.49
C THR A 96 -13.12 -5.33 17.85
N PRO A 97 -12.24 -6.08 17.18
CA PRO A 97 -11.16 -5.61 16.31
C PRO A 97 -11.56 -5.32 14.86
N PHE A 98 -10.69 -4.60 14.14
CA PHE A 98 -10.90 -4.26 12.72
C PHE A 98 -10.43 -5.37 11.78
N LYS A 99 -11.03 -5.39 10.59
CA LYS A 99 -10.61 -6.20 9.44
C LYS A 99 -10.19 -5.30 8.28
N TYR A 100 -9.23 -5.78 7.48
CA TYR A 100 -8.60 -5.08 6.36
C TYR A 100 -8.68 -5.92 5.08
N ARG A 101 -8.83 -5.25 3.93
CA ARG A 101 -8.85 -5.87 2.59
C ARG A 101 -8.24 -4.91 1.57
N ARG A 102 -7.54 -5.39 0.54
CA ARG A 102 -7.02 -4.51 -0.52
C ARG A 102 -8.15 -4.02 -1.44
N VAL A 103 -8.11 -2.76 -1.83
CA VAL A 103 -8.97 -2.17 -2.86
C VAL A 103 -8.44 -2.59 -4.24
N LYS A 104 -9.32 -3.02 -5.13
CA LYS A 104 -8.98 -3.41 -6.51
C LYS A 104 -8.75 -2.20 -7.40
#